data_AF-A0A4Q6EVZ2-F1
#
_entry.id   AF-A0A4Q6EVZ2-F1
#
_cell.length_a   1.000
_cell.length_b   1.000
_cell.length_c   1.000
_cell.angle_alpha   90.00
_cell.angle_beta   90.00
_cell.angle_gamma   90.00
#
_symmetry.space_group_name_H-M   'P 1'
#
loop_
_entity.id
_entity.type
_entity.pdbx_description
1 polymer ?
#
loop_
_entity_poly.entity_id
_entity_poly.type
_entity_poly.pdbx_seq_one_letter_code
_entity_poly.pdbx_strand_id
1 'polypeptide(L)'
;YVHRIGRTGRAGREGQAASFILPVEKYKLKGLAEALGRDLSPEPLPMPEGPLEVKAERAQAAMVTFYIGGGRKEKVRPGDILGALTGDAAGLAGTDVGKIEIHDHFAYVAVAATVAPAALIRLRDGKIKGRKFRVELVD
;
A
#
# COMPACT_ATOMS: atom_id res chain seq x y z
N TYR A 1 -27.91 5.41 -3.44
CA TYR A 1 -27.66 4.48 -2.32
C TYR A 1 -26.79 5.19 -1.29
N VAL A 2 -27.18 5.19 -0.02
CA VAL A 2 -26.47 5.91 1.05
C VAL A 2 -25.52 4.95 1.77
N HIS A 3 -24.21 5.18 1.67
CA HIS A 3 -23.23 4.48 2.50
C HIS A 3 -23.21 5.11 3.88
N ARG A 4 -23.50 4.31 4.92
CA ARG A 4 -23.42 4.77 6.30
C ARG A 4 -21.95 4.84 6.73
N ILE A 5 -21.55 5.95 7.35
CA ILE A 5 -20.29 6.02 8.09
C ILE A 5 -20.45 5.13 9.33
N GLY A 6 -19.71 4.02 9.39
CA GLY A 6 -19.79 3.05 10.49
C GLY A 6 -19.06 3.52 11.75
N ARG A 7 -19.14 2.72 12.83
CA ARG A 7 -18.36 2.76 14.10
C ARG A 7 -17.51 4.02 14.32
N THR A 8 -18.13 5.17 14.58
CA THR A 8 -17.39 6.35 15.05
C THR A 8 -17.06 6.20 16.54
N GLY A 9 -17.94 5.54 17.32
CA GLY A 9 -17.76 5.21 18.74
C GLY A 9 -17.78 3.71 19.06
N ARG A 10 -17.20 3.30 20.20
CA ARG A 10 -17.18 1.92 20.73
C ARG A 10 -17.49 1.93 22.24
N ALA A 11 -18.00 0.82 22.77
CA ALA A 11 -18.24 0.62 24.22
C ALA A 11 -19.07 1.75 24.88
N GLY A 12 -20.15 2.18 24.23
CA GLY A 12 -21.04 3.23 24.74
C GLY A 12 -20.48 4.66 24.66
N ARG A 13 -19.32 4.85 24.01
CA ARG A 13 -18.73 6.17 23.80
C ARG A 13 -19.23 6.80 22.49
N GLU A 14 -19.36 8.12 22.48
CA GLU A 14 -19.56 8.91 21.28
C GLU A 14 -18.30 8.90 20.39
N GLY A 15 -18.46 9.24 19.12
CA GLY A 15 -17.34 9.37 18.20
C GLY A 15 -17.65 10.29 17.04
N GLN A 16 -16.59 10.85 16.45
CA GLN A 16 -16.67 11.89 15.44
C GLN A 16 -16.44 11.33 14.03
N ALA A 17 -17.12 11.93 13.06
CA ALA A 17 -16.86 11.73 11.64
C ALA A 17 -16.66 13.10 10.99
N ALA A 18 -15.51 13.29 10.35
CA ALA A 18 -15.19 14.47 9.57
C ALA A 18 -15.19 14.13 8.07
N SER A 19 -15.62 15.07 7.24
CA SER A 19 -15.52 14.97 5.79
C SER A 19 -14.73 16.16 5.27
N PHE A 20 -13.66 15.88 4.54
CA PHE A 20 -12.85 16.90 3.89
C PHE A 20 -13.46 17.22 2.52
N ILE A 21 -13.55 18.50 2.19
CA ILE A 21 -14.04 18.96 0.89
C ILE A 21 -13.04 19.95 0.30
N LEU A 22 -12.84 19.88 -1.01
CA LEU A 22 -12.15 20.92 -1.76
C LEU A 22 -13.11 22.06 -2.10
N PRO A 23 -12.61 23.29 -2.38
CA PRO A 23 -13.46 24.40 -2.80
C PRO A 23 -14.35 24.10 -4.02
N VAL A 24 -13.88 23.24 -4.94
CA VAL A 24 -14.63 22.80 -6.13
C VAL A 24 -15.78 21.83 -5.79
N GLU A 25 -15.77 21.24 -4.61
CA GLU A 25 -16.73 20.22 -4.17
C GLU A 25 -17.90 20.80 -3.37
N LYS A 26 -18.09 22.13 -3.34
CA LYS A 26 -19.20 22.79 -2.64
C LYS A 26 -20.59 22.24 -2.97
N TYR A 27 -20.79 21.78 -4.22
CA TYR A 27 -22.06 21.16 -4.63
C TYR A 27 -22.33 19.84 -3.88
N LYS A 28 -21.29 19.06 -3.53
CA LYS A 28 -21.43 17.84 -2.74
C LYS A 28 -21.88 18.15 -1.31
N LEU A 29 -21.34 19.22 -0.73
CA LEU A 29 -21.76 19.71 0.59
C LEU A 29 -23.24 20.12 0.58
N LYS A 30 -23.68 20.84 -0.46
CA LYS A 30 -25.10 21.22 -0.61
C LYS A 30 -26.01 19.99 -0.72
N GLY A 31 -25.67 19.02 -1.57
CA GLY A 31 -26.44 17.79 -1.69
C GLY A 31 -26.47 16.97 -0.39
N LEU A 32 -25.38 16.99 0.39
CA LEU A 32 -25.33 16.35 1.70
C LEU A 32 -26.21 17.08 2.73
N ALA A 33 -26.20 18.41 2.75
CA ALA A 33 -27.05 19.22 3.62
C ALA A 33 -28.54 18.97 3.35
N GLU A 34 -28.94 18.96 2.07
CA GLU A 34 -30.30 18.63 1.64
C GLU A 34 -30.70 17.21 2.07
N ALA A 35 -29.83 16.22 1.85
CA ALA A 35 -30.10 14.83 2.21
C ALA A 35 -30.20 14.60 3.73
N LEU A 36 -29.46 15.37 4.53
CA LEU A 36 -29.49 15.29 5.99
C LEU A 36 -30.57 16.18 6.62
N GLY A 37 -31.20 17.07 5.84
CA GLY A 37 -32.16 18.05 6.34
C GLY A 37 -31.57 19.03 7.35
N ARG A 38 -30.27 19.34 7.25
CA ARG A 38 -29.57 20.27 8.14
C ARG A 38 -28.54 21.09 7.38
N ASP A 39 -28.33 22.32 7.84
CA ASP A 39 -27.23 23.13 7.33
C ASP A 39 -25.87 22.56 7.76
N LEU A 40 -24.94 22.57 6.82
CA LEU A 40 -23.56 22.17 7.03
C LEU A 40 -22.66 23.35 6.66
N SER A 41 -22.00 23.90 7.67
CA SER A 41 -20.99 24.95 7.48
C SER A 41 -19.61 24.31 7.44
N PRO A 42 -18.84 24.44 6.35
CA PRO A 42 -17.48 23.93 6.31
C PRO A 42 -16.59 24.86 7.15
N GLU A 43 -15.76 24.27 7.99
CA GLU A 43 -14.74 25.00 8.73
C GLU A 43 -13.40 24.92 8.00
N PRO A 44 -12.58 25.99 8.03
CA PRO A 44 -11.21 25.89 7.56
C PRO A 44 -10.49 24.81 8.39
N LEU A 45 -9.61 24.07 7.74
CA LEU A 45 -8.76 23.13 8.47
C LEU A 45 -7.95 23.88 9.51
N PRO A 46 -7.70 23.28 10.69
CA PRO A 46 -6.77 23.82 11.68
C PRO A 46 -5.35 23.73 11.11
N MET A 47 -5.04 24.66 10.22
CA MET A 47 -3.74 24.81 9.61
C MET A 47 -2.87 25.59 10.59
N PRO A 48 -1.63 25.16 10.86
CA PRO A 48 -0.70 25.97 11.64
C PRO A 48 -0.50 27.33 10.97
N GLU A 49 -0.30 28.38 11.76
CA GLU A 49 0.11 29.67 11.22
C GLU A 49 1.52 29.54 10.63
N GLY A 50 1.63 29.71 9.31
CA GLY A 50 2.89 29.61 8.57
C GLY A 50 2.85 28.52 7.50
N PRO A 51 3.96 28.36 6.74
CA PRO A 51 4.11 27.25 5.82
C PRO A 51 3.89 25.95 6.60
N LEU A 52 3.05 25.06 6.08
CA LEU A 52 3.16 23.66 6.48
C LEU A 52 4.62 23.28 6.27
N GLU A 53 5.32 22.88 7.33
CA GLU A 53 6.54 22.11 7.20
C GLU A 53 6.13 20.77 6.59
N VAL A 54 5.91 20.79 5.27
CA VAL A 54 5.95 19.59 4.47
C VAL A 54 7.41 19.18 4.57
N LYS A 55 7.74 18.30 5.52
CA LYS A 55 9.01 17.59 5.48
C LYS A 55 9.10 17.04 4.06
N ALA A 56 9.95 17.66 3.25
CA ALA A 56 10.11 17.32 1.83
C ALA A 56 10.71 15.92 1.66
N GLU A 57 11.08 15.26 2.76
CA GLU A 57 11.03 13.82 2.85
C GLU A 57 9.57 13.36 2.77
N ARG A 58 9.07 13.19 1.55
CA ARG A 58 8.10 12.12 1.32
C ARG A 58 8.66 10.92 2.05
N ALA A 59 7.99 10.48 3.12
CA ALA A 59 8.39 9.29 3.85
C ALA A 59 8.52 8.17 2.82
N GLN A 60 9.75 7.79 2.50
CA GLN A 60 9.98 6.75 1.52
C GLN A 60 9.40 5.47 2.13
N ALA A 61 8.61 4.75 1.33
CA ALA A 61 8.08 3.48 1.79
C ALA A 61 9.26 2.60 2.19
N ALA A 62 9.24 2.06 3.41
CA ALA A 62 10.31 1.20 3.91
C ALA A 62 10.46 -0.07 3.05
N MET A 63 9.40 -0.44 2.32
CA MET A 63 9.35 -1.60 1.44
C MET A 63 8.97 -1.16 0.03
N VAL A 64 9.54 -1.82 -0.97
CA VAL A 64 9.12 -1.78 -2.36
C VAL A 64 8.53 -3.13 -2.75
N THR A 65 7.68 -3.15 -3.78
CA THR A 65 7.02 -4.39 -4.22
C THR A 65 7.51 -4.81 -5.60
N PHE A 66 7.85 -6.09 -5.75
CA PHE A 66 8.15 -6.69 -7.04
C PHE A 66 6.99 -7.54 -7.53
N TYR A 67 6.64 -7.38 -8.80
CA TYR A 67 5.83 -8.31 -9.57
C TYR A 67 6.70 -9.47 -10.05
N ILE A 68 6.17 -10.68 -9.98
CA ILE A 68 6.80 -11.89 -10.51
C ILE A 68 5.77 -12.61 -11.39
N GLY A 69 6.09 -12.86 -12.65
CA GLY A 69 5.20 -13.51 -13.64
C GLY A 69 4.98 -15.02 -13.43
N GLY A 70 5.04 -15.51 -12.20
CA GLY A 70 4.77 -16.91 -11.85
C GLY A 70 3.98 -17.02 -10.54
N GLY A 71 2.91 -17.80 -10.56
CA GLY A 71 1.99 -18.00 -9.44
C GLY A 71 1.64 -19.47 -9.20
N ARG A 72 0.43 -19.72 -8.67
CA ARG A 72 -0.06 -21.05 -8.28
C ARG A 72 -0.06 -22.05 -9.44
N LYS A 73 -0.45 -21.64 -10.65
CA LYS A 73 -0.52 -22.53 -11.82
C LYS A 73 0.86 -22.92 -12.30
N GLU A 74 1.85 -22.05 -12.09
CA GLU A 74 3.26 -22.38 -12.28
C GLU A 74 3.82 -23.12 -11.06
N LYS A 75 3.02 -23.47 -10.04
CA LYS A 75 3.41 -24.16 -8.81
C LYS A 75 4.40 -23.38 -7.94
N VAL A 76 4.42 -22.06 -8.07
CA VAL A 76 5.22 -21.16 -7.22
C VAL A 76 4.56 -21.05 -5.85
N ARG A 77 5.35 -21.23 -4.79
CA ARG A 77 4.93 -21.07 -3.38
C ARG A 77 5.71 -19.91 -2.74
N PRO A 78 5.23 -19.34 -1.62
CA PRO A 78 5.96 -18.27 -0.93
C PRO A 78 7.39 -18.66 -0.56
N GLY A 79 7.60 -19.90 -0.11
CA GLY A 79 8.93 -20.43 0.19
C GLY A 79 9.88 -20.51 -1.01
N ASP A 80 9.36 -20.70 -2.23
CA ASP A 80 10.21 -20.69 -3.44
C ASP A 80 10.74 -19.27 -3.71
N ILE A 81 9.92 -18.24 -3.48
CA ILE A 81 10.30 -16.82 -3.65
C ILE A 81 11.24 -16.38 -2.52
N LEU A 82 10.91 -16.73 -1.28
CA LEU A 82 11.78 -16.46 -0.12
C LEU A 82 13.16 -17.10 -0.30
N GLY A 83 13.21 -18.37 -0.71
CA GLY A 83 14.46 -19.08 -0.95
C GLY A 83 15.27 -18.47 -2.10
N ALA A 84 14.62 -17.98 -3.16
CA ALA A 84 15.30 -17.28 -4.25
C ALA A 84 15.94 -15.94 -3.81
N LEU A 85 15.39 -15.30 -2.78
CA LEU A 85 15.91 -14.04 -2.22
C LEU A 85 16.95 -14.25 -1.11
N THR A 86 16.82 -15.32 -0.31
CA THR A 86 17.59 -15.52 0.93
C THR A 86 18.60 -16.67 0.88
N GLY A 87 18.57 -17.52 -0.15
CA GLY A 87 19.49 -18.65 -0.27
C GLY A 87 20.97 -18.23 -0.31
N ASP A 88 21.89 -19.19 -0.18
CA ASP A 88 23.33 -18.94 0.03
C ASP A 88 24.01 -18.13 -1.09
N ALA A 89 23.46 -18.15 -2.32
CA ALA A 89 23.92 -17.33 -3.45
C ALA A 89 23.35 -15.89 -3.42
N ALA A 90 22.34 -15.65 -2.58
CA ALA A 90 21.51 -14.45 -2.57
C ALA A 90 21.79 -13.52 -1.39
N GLY A 91 22.11 -14.01 -0.20
CA GLY A 91 22.69 -13.19 0.89
C GLY A 91 21.83 -12.02 1.40
N LEU A 92 20.53 -11.94 1.07
CA LEU A 92 19.60 -11.04 1.76
C LEU A 92 19.12 -11.70 3.05
N ALA A 93 18.93 -10.90 4.11
CA ALA A 93 18.35 -11.41 5.33
C ALA A 93 16.86 -11.68 5.13
N GLY A 94 16.33 -12.73 5.77
CA GLY A 94 14.90 -13.01 5.76
C GLY A 94 14.05 -11.85 6.31
N THR A 95 14.62 -11.00 7.16
CA THR A 95 14.00 -9.78 7.68
C THR A 95 13.78 -8.71 6.62
N ASP A 96 14.54 -8.75 5.53
CA ASP A 96 14.41 -7.80 4.42
C ASP A 96 13.27 -8.19 3.47
N VAL A 97 12.69 -9.37 3.63
CA VAL A 97 11.58 -9.88 2.81
C VAL A 97 10.28 -9.74 3.60
N GLY A 98 9.36 -8.94 3.05
CA GLY A 98 8.03 -8.71 3.61
C GLY A 98 6.99 -9.70 3.12
N LYS A 99 5.75 -9.21 2.99
CA LYS A 99 4.61 -10.01 2.54
C LYS A 99 4.87 -10.58 1.14
N ILE A 100 4.60 -11.87 0.99
CA ILE A 100 4.57 -12.56 -0.30
C ILE A 100 3.12 -12.95 -0.60
N GLU A 101 2.59 -12.48 -1.72
CA GLU A 101 1.24 -12.76 -2.17
C GLU A 101 1.28 -13.56 -3.47
N ILE A 102 0.59 -14.71 -3.49
CA ILE A 102 0.57 -15.59 -4.66
C ILE A 102 -0.82 -15.52 -5.31
N HIS A 103 -0.86 -15.25 -6.61
CA HIS A 103 -2.04 -15.33 -7.46
C HIS A 103 -1.95 -16.52 -8.41
N ASP A 104 -2.87 -16.66 -9.35
CA ASP A 104 -2.92 -17.83 -10.23
C ASP A 104 -1.73 -17.89 -11.19
N HIS A 105 -1.35 -16.75 -11.79
CA HIS A 105 -0.31 -16.66 -12.82
C HIS A 105 0.84 -15.71 -12.45
N PHE A 106 0.76 -15.07 -11.29
CA PHE A 106 1.75 -14.11 -10.84
C PHE A 106 1.84 -14.11 -9.31
N ALA A 107 2.84 -13.42 -8.79
CA ALA A 107 3.04 -13.18 -7.38
C ALA A 107 3.57 -11.77 -7.15
N TYR A 108 3.36 -11.27 -5.94
CA TYR A 108 3.99 -10.06 -5.42
C TYR A 108 4.87 -10.39 -4.22
N VAL A 109 5.99 -9.69 -4.09
CA VAL A 109 6.83 -9.74 -2.89
C VAL A 109 7.26 -8.34 -2.49
N ALA A 110 7.02 -8.00 -1.24
CA ALA A 110 7.57 -6.80 -0.64
C ALA A 110 9.02 -7.05 -0.19
N VAL A 111 9.93 -6.12 -0.47
CA VAL A 111 11.34 -6.18 -0.08
C VAL A 111 11.76 -4.82 0.48
N ALA A 112 12.63 -4.80 1.49
CA ALA A 112 13.15 -3.58 2.07
C ALA A 112 13.80 -2.69 0.99
N ALA A 113 13.46 -1.41 0.98
CA ALA A 113 13.91 -0.46 -0.04
C ALA A 113 15.44 -0.36 -0.12
N THR A 114 16.13 -0.58 1.01
CA THR A 114 17.60 -0.56 1.13
C THR A 114 18.29 -1.66 0.31
N VAL A 115 17.64 -2.81 0.13
CA VAL A 115 18.20 -3.97 -0.60
C VAL A 115 17.48 -4.25 -1.92
N ALA A 116 16.50 -3.41 -2.29
CA ALA A 116 15.70 -3.56 -3.49
C ALA A 116 16.51 -3.70 -4.79
N PRO A 117 17.58 -2.91 -5.05
CA PRO A 117 18.37 -3.06 -6.27
C PRO A 117 19.02 -4.45 -6.37
N ALA A 118 19.53 -4.95 -5.25
CA ALA A 118 20.16 -6.26 -5.16
C ALA A 118 19.13 -7.39 -5.31
N ALA A 119 17.94 -7.23 -4.74
CA ALA A 119 16.82 -8.16 -4.90
C ALA A 119 16.36 -8.24 -6.36
N LEU A 120 16.23 -7.10 -7.06
CA LEU A 120 15.80 -7.05 -8.45
C LEU A 120 16.73 -7.81 -9.38
N ILE A 121 18.05 -7.58 -9.26
CA ILE A 121 19.06 -8.29 -10.07
C ILE A 121 18.93 -9.80 -9.85
N ARG A 122 18.82 -10.22 -8.58
CA ARG A 122 18.71 -11.64 -8.23
C ARG A 122 17.45 -12.30 -8.72
N LEU A 123 16.31 -11.65 -8.57
CA LEU A 123 15.04 -12.18 -9.04
C LEU A 123 15.00 -12.26 -10.58
N ARG A 124 15.65 -11.33 -11.29
CA ARG A 124 15.76 -11.36 -12.77
C ARG A 124 16.73 -12.42 -13.28
N ASP A 125 17.89 -12.56 -12.66
CA ASP A 125 18.96 -13.45 -13.15
C ASP A 125 18.87 -14.87 -12.59
N GLY A 126 18.32 -14.98 -11.38
CA GLY A 126 18.13 -16.21 -10.65
C GLY A 126 16.97 -17.06 -11.13
N LYS A 127 16.73 -18.15 -10.41
CA LYS A 127 15.65 -19.11 -10.69
C LYS A 127 14.75 -19.23 -9.47
N ILE A 128 13.45 -19.15 -9.69
CA ILE A 128 12.43 -19.48 -8.69
C ILE A 128 11.88 -20.85 -9.08
N LYS A 129 12.00 -21.83 -8.19
CA LYS A 129 11.62 -23.22 -8.49
C LYS A 129 12.25 -23.74 -9.79
N GLY A 130 13.55 -23.48 -9.96
CA GLY A 130 14.34 -23.93 -11.12
C GLY A 130 14.04 -23.23 -12.45
N ARG A 131 13.14 -22.24 -12.49
CA ARG A 131 12.74 -21.52 -13.71
C ARG A 131 12.96 -20.02 -13.58
N LYS A 132 13.19 -19.35 -14.71
CA LYS A 132 13.24 -17.88 -14.77
C LYS A 132 11.83 -17.33 -14.94
N PHE A 133 11.57 -16.19 -14.30
CA PHE A 133 10.32 -15.46 -14.43
C PHE A 133 10.61 -14.00 -14.77
N ARG A 134 9.64 -13.35 -15.41
CA ARG A 134 9.67 -11.89 -15.59
C ARG A 134 9.47 -11.23 -14.23
N VAL A 135 10.29 -10.24 -13.92
CA VAL A 135 10.26 -9.52 -12.64
C VAL A 135 10.33 -8.03 -12.89
N GLU A 136 9.43 -7.29 -12.25
CA GLU A 136 9.28 -5.85 -12.44
C GLU A 136 9.03 -5.16 -11.10
N LEU A 137 9.50 -3.92 -10.96
CA LEU A 137 9.13 -3.07 -9.84
C LEU A 137 7.69 -2.59 -10.04
N VAL A 138 6.91 -2.60 -8.96
CA VAL A 138 5.58 -2.01 -8.94
C VAL A 138 5.70 -0.62 -8.32
N ASP A 139 5.40 0.41 -9.11
CA ASP A 139 5.36 1.81 -8.68
C ASP A 139 4.04 2.17 -7.96
#